data_AF-M6VNF9-F1
#
_entry.id   AF-M6VNF9-F1
#
_cell.length_a   1.000
_cell.length_b   1.000
_cell.length_c   1.000
_cell.angle_alpha   90.00
_cell.angle_beta   90.00
_cell.angle_gamma   90.00
#
_symmetry.space_group_name_H-M   'P 1'
#
loop_
_entity.id
_entity.type
_entity.pdbx_description
1 polymer ?
#
loop_
_entity_poly.entity_id
_entity_poly.type
_entity_poly.pdbx_seq_one_letter_code
_entity_poly.pdbx_strand_id
1 'polypeptide(L)'
;MQANAFLPKISQDESLISRMRNAKVVVIDHLATSYIECIALNIPTILYFKEDFFGYSDKFKPYLMSLKDAGIYHESSDFAVRFLNENYNQIENWWNSSKVQAARQNFLAEYGKIDKNWFSHWKQLVRL
;
A
#
# COMPACT_ATOMS: atom_id res chain seq x y z
N MET A 1 -1.56 -5.77 -35.10
CA MET A 1 -1.91 -6.22 -33.73
C MET A 1 -1.88 -7.74 -33.74
N GLN A 2 -1.00 -8.37 -32.97
CA GLN A 2 -0.98 -9.83 -32.88
C GLN A 2 -2.20 -10.30 -32.08
N ALA A 3 -3.08 -11.06 -32.73
CA ALA A 3 -4.36 -11.50 -32.20
C ALA A 3 -4.28 -12.77 -31.31
N ASN A 4 -3.09 -13.20 -30.90
CA ASN A 4 -2.88 -14.44 -30.14
C ASN A 4 -2.06 -14.23 -28.86
N ALA A 5 -2.34 -13.17 -28.10
CA ALA A 5 -1.82 -13.08 -26.74
C ALA A 5 -2.62 -14.03 -25.83
N PHE A 6 -2.06 -15.22 -25.56
CA PHE A 6 -2.57 -16.09 -24.50
C PHE A 6 -2.16 -15.50 -23.15
N LEU A 7 -3.10 -14.86 -22.47
CA LEU A 7 -2.92 -14.51 -21.07
C LEU A 7 -3.21 -15.78 -20.26
N PRO A 8 -2.26 -16.30 -19.47
CA PRO A 8 -2.57 -17.38 -18.55
C PRO A 8 -3.74 -16.92 -17.65
N LYS A 9 -4.64 -17.84 -17.30
CA LYS A 9 -5.72 -17.56 -16.34
C LYS A 9 -5.09 -17.21 -14.98
N ILE A 10 -4.85 -15.91 -14.74
CA ILE A 10 -4.21 -15.42 -13.50
C ILE A 10 -5.20 -15.43 -12.31
N SER A 11 -6.52 -15.44 -12.55
CA SER A 11 -7.54 -15.68 -11.53
C SER A 11 -8.76 -16.40 -12.11
N GLN A 12 -9.20 -17.51 -11.48
CA GLN A 12 -10.40 -18.23 -11.91
C GLN A 12 -11.65 -17.91 -11.06
N ASP A 13 -11.52 -17.60 -9.76
CA ASP A 13 -12.71 -17.55 -8.88
C ASP A 13 -12.71 -16.45 -7.79
N GLU A 14 -11.57 -15.82 -7.47
CA GLU A 14 -11.43 -14.92 -6.33
C GLU A 14 -10.88 -13.53 -6.74
N SER A 15 -11.46 -12.47 -6.19
CA SER A 15 -11.00 -11.09 -6.43
C SER A 15 -9.63 -10.83 -5.81
N LEU A 16 -8.86 -9.91 -6.39
CA LEU A 16 -7.57 -9.47 -5.81
C LEU A 16 -7.73 -9.00 -4.36
N ILE A 17 -8.79 -8.25 -4.08
CA ILE A 17 -9.11 -7.75 -2.73
C ILE A 17 -9.33 -8.88 -1.73
N SER A 18 -10.05 -9.94 -2.14
CA SER A 18 -10.27 -11.12 -1.29
C SER A 18 -8.95 -11.82 -0.96
N ARG A 19 -8.08 -11.98 -1.96
CA ARG A 19 -6.73 -12.55 -1.75
C ARG A 19 -5.86 -11.70 -0.83
N MET A 20 -5.89 -10.38 -1.01
CA MET A 20 -5.16 -9.45 -0.14
C MET A 20 -5.64 -9.59 1.32
N ARG A 21 -6.95 -9.68 1.56
CA ARG A 21 -7.51 -9.85 2.92
C ARG A 21 -7.12 -11.17 3.58
N ASN A 22 -6.94 -12.21 2.79
CA ASN A 22 -6.54 -13.54 3.27
C ASN A 22 -5.03 -13.69 3.41
N ALA A 23 -4.24 -12.71 2.94
CA ALA A 23 -2.78 -12.73 3.07
C ALA A 23 -2.35 -12.28 4.47
N LYS A 24 -1.35 -12.98 5.03
CA LYS A 24 -0.71 -12.58 6.30
C LYS A 24 0.08 -11.26 6.16
N VAL A 25 0.60 -11.00 4.97
CA VAL A 25 1.27 -9.75 4.58
C VAL A 25 1.25 -9.63 3.07
N VAL A 26 1.07 -8.41 2.56
CA VAL A 26 1.14 -8.09 1.14
C VAL A 26 2.43 -7.31 0.87
N VAL A 27 3.19 -7.74 -0.14
CA VAL A 27 4.42 -7.08 -0.57
C VAL A 27 4.19 -6.44 -1.94
N ILE A 28 4.51 -5.15 -2.05
CA ILE A 28 4.31 -4.36 -3.28
C ILE A 28 5.61 -3.65 -3.63
N ASP A 29 6.02 -3.72 -4.89
CA ASP A 29 7.34 -3.31 -5.40
C ASP A 29 7.31 -1.99 -6.21
N HIS A 30 6.19 -1.26 -6.18
CA HIS A 30 5.99 -0.08 -7.02
C HIS A 30 4.95 0.91 -6.45
N LEU A 31 5.03 2.17 -6.91
CA LEU A 31 4.07 3.22 -6.57
C LEU A 31 2.84 3.23 -7.51
N ALA A 32 1.87 2.35 -7.24
CA ALA A 32 0.53 2.38 -7.83
C ALA A 32 -0.57 2.49 -6.77
N THR A 33 -1.82 2.14 -7.08
CA THR A 33 -2.93 2.23 -6.11
C THR A 33 -3.00 1.03 -5.15
N SER A 34 -2.40 -0.10 -5.53
CA SER A 34 -2.50 -1.37 -4.79
C SER A 34 -2.02 -1.27 -3.34
N TYR A 35 -0.94 -0.52 -3.07
CA TYR A 35 -0.45 -0.36 -1.69
C TYR A 35 -1.36 0.55 -0.86
N ILE A 36 -1.95 1.57 -1.49
CA ILE A 36 -2.93 2.45 -0.86
C ILE A 36 -4.17 1.63 -0.49
N GLU A 37 -4.64 0.75 -1.37
CA GLU A 37 -5.75 -0.17 -1.12
C GLU A 37 -5.46 -1.13 0.05
N CYS A 38 -4.26 -1.72 0.10
CA CYS A 38 -3.87 -2.63 1.19
C CYS A 38 -3.80 -1.90 2.54
N ILE A 39 -3.13 -0.74 2.57
CA ILE A 39 -3.07 0.11 3.76
C ILE A 39 -4.49 0.54 4.14
N ALA A 40 -5.34 0.94 3.19
CA ALA A 40 -6.72 1.34 3.44
C ALA A 40 -7.54 0.22 4.10
N LEU A 41 -7.40 -1.02 3.62
CA LEU A 41 -8.03 -2.22 4.18
C LEU A 41 -7.43 -2.68 5.51
N ASN A 42 -6.42 -1.99 6.04
CA ASN A 42 -5.70 -2.33 7.26
C ASN A 42 -5.02 -3.71 7.21
N ILE A 43 -4.50 -4.07 6.04
CA ILE A 43 -3.76 -5.33 5.82
C ILE A 43 -2.27 -5.08 6.01
N PRO A 44 -1.51 -5.92 6.74
CA PRO A 44 -0.07 -5.81 6.84
C PRO A 44 0.59 -5.65 5.46
N THR A 45 1.25 -4.52 5.24
CA THR A 45 1.77 -4.13 3.92
C THR A 45 3.23 -3.75 4.00
N ILE A 46 4.05 -4.37 3.15
CA ILE A 46 5.44 -3.98 2.90
C ILE A 46 5.51 -3.38 1.49
N LEU A 47 5.86 -2.10 1.41
CA LEU A 47 6.09 -1.38 0.18
C LEU A 47 7.61 -1.25 -0.02
N TYR A 48 8.11 -1.52 -1.21
CA TYR A 48 9.49 -1.19 -1.53
C TYR A 48 9.63 -0.69 -2.95
N PHE A 49 10.50 0.29 -3.15
CA PHE A 49 10.91 0.78 -4.46
C PHE A 49 12.07 1.76 -4.27
N LYS A 50 12.88 1.93 -5.31
CA LYS A 50 13.87 3.01 -5.36
C LYS A 50 13.18 4.31 -5.76
N GLU A 51 13.39 5.39 -5.01
CA GLU A 51 12.79 6.70 -5.29
C GLU A 51 13.04 7.15 -6.74
N ASP A 52 14.24 6.89 -7.28
CA ASP A 52 14.63 7.24 -8.66
C ASP A 52 13.77 6.61 -9.77
N PHE A 53 12.99 5.57 -9.46
CA PHE A 53 12.11 4.90 -10.44
C PHE A 53 10.76 5.59 -10.60
N PHE A 54 10.40 6.50 -9.68
CA PHE A 54 9.07 7.10 -9.65
C PHE A 54 9.14 8.60 -9.41
N GLY A 55 8.44 9.37 -10.24
CA GLY A 55 8.21 10.78 -9.96
C GLY A 55 7.10 10.97 -8.94
N TYR A 56 7.37 11.69 -7.86
CA TYR A 56 6.35 12.18 -6.93
C TYR A 56 6.68 13.58 -6.43
N SER A 57 5.66 14.27 -5.92
CA SER A 57 5.80 15.64 -5.43
C SER A 57 6.59 15.71 -4.12
N ASP A 58 7.25 16.85 -3.86
CA ASP A 58 7.90 17.11 -2.57
C ASP A 58 6.91 17.02 -1.39
N LYS A 59 5.62 17.30 -1.63
CA LYS A 59 4.55 17.14 -0.63
C LYS A 59 4.36 15.69 -0.20
N PHE A 60 4.61 14.72 -1.09
CA PHE A 60 4.48 13.29 -0.79
C PHE A 60 5.62 12.77 0.09
N LYS A 61 6.83 13.33 -0.07
CA LYS A 61 8.06 12.82 0.56
C LYS A 61 7.96 12.69 2.09
N PRO A 62 7.44 13.66 2.85
CA PRO A 62 7.28 13.51 4.31
C PRO A 62 6.40 12.31 4.70
N TYR A 63 5.34 12.03 3.95
CA TYR A 63 4.46 10.89 4.21
C TYR A 63 5.14 9.57 3.87
N LEU A 64 5.88 9.51 2.76
CA LEU A 64 6.70 8.34 2.43
C LEU A 64 7.76 8.07 3.50
N MET A 65 8.41 9.11 4.03
CA MET A 65 9.38 8.96 5.12
C MET A 65 8.73 8.52 6.44
N SER A 66 7.49 8.96 6.71
CA SER A 66 6.70 8.47 7.84
C SER A 66 6.40 6.97 7.71
N LEU A 67 6.04 6.51 6.49
CA LEU A 67 5.90 5.08 6.20
C LEU A 67 7.23 4.33 6.33
N LYS A 68 8.36 4.94 5.94
CA LYS A 68 9.71 4.37 6.12
C LYS A 68 10.04 4.15 7.57
N ASP A 69 9.83 5.17 8.41
CA ASP A 69 10.09 5.11 9.85
C ASP A 69 9.22 4.04 10.54
N ALA A 70 7.98 3.86 10.09
CA ALA A 70 7.10 2.79 10.55
C ALA A 70 7.50 1.38 10.06
N GLY A 71 8.45 1.27 9.12
CA GLY A 71 8.84 0.00 8.49
C GLY A 71 7.83 -0.50 7.44
N ILE A 72 6.92 0.35 6.98
CA ILE A 72 6.01 0.03 5.88
C ILE A 72 6.75 0.19 4.55
N TYR A 73 7.55 1.23 4.39
CA TYR A 73 8.31 1.50 3.16
C TYR A 73 9.80 1.15 3.31
N HIS A 74 10.38 0.53 2.26
CA HIS A 74 11.80 0.23 2.15
C HIS A 74 12.38 0.66 0.80
N GLU A 75 13.63 1.10 0.80
CA GLU A 75 14.29 1.64 -0.41
C GLU A 75 14.72 0.57 -1.42
N SER A 76 14.72 -0.70 -1.01
CA SER A 76 15.11 -1.83 -1.87
C SER A 76 14.45 -3.14 -1.44
N SER A 77 14.48 -4.12 -2.35
CA SER A 77 14.07 -5.49 -2.06
C SER A 77 14.85 -6.10 -0.91
N ASP A 78 16.16 -5.81 -0.81
CA ASP A 78 17.02 -6.40 0.22
C ASP A 78 16.60 -5.96 1.63
N PHE A 79 16.26 -4.67 1.77
CA PHE A 79 15.74 -4.14 3.03
C PHE A 79 14.37 -4.71 3.38
N ALA A 80 13.49 -4.84 2.38
CA ALA A 80 12.16 -5.41 2.57
C ALA A 80 12.22 -6.90 2.97
N VAL A 81 13.07 -7.70 2.31
CA VAL A 81 13.27 -9.12 2.63
C VAL A 81 13.87 -9.29 4.03
N ARG A 82 14.87 -8.47 4.39
CA ARG A 82 15.44 -8.51 5.74
C ARG A 82 14.38 -8.19 6.80
N PHE A 83 13.63 -7.12 6.61
CA PHE A 83 12.55 -6.73 7.50
C PHE A 83 11.51 -7.85 7.63
N LEU A 84 11.09 -8.43 6.51
CA LEU A 84 10.13 -9.53 6.50
C LEU A 84 10.67 -10.73 7.28
N ASN A 85 11.90 -11.18 7.02
CA ASN A 85 12.49 -12.34 7.72
C ASN A 85 12.58 -12.13 9.24
N GLU A 86 12.93 -10.92 9.67
CA GLU A 86 13.05 -10.57 11.09
C GLU A 86 11.67 -10.50 11.79
N ASN A 87 10.63 -10.05 11.08
CA ASN A 87 9.33 -9.73 11.67
C ASN A 87 8.21 -10.71 11.30
N TYR A 88 8.42 -11.66 10.38
CA TYR A 88 7.34 -12.50 9.80
C TYR A 88 6.48 -13.22 10.85
N ASN A 89 7.12 -13.73 11.90
CA ASN A 89 6.43 -14.44 12.98
C ASN A 89 5.52 -13.52 13.81
N GLN A 90 5.85 -12.23 13.89
CA GLN A 90 5.14 -11.21 14.67
C GLN A 90 4.61 -10.07 13.79
N ILE A 91 4.36 -10.33 12.51
CA ILE A 91 4.01 -9.29 11.54
C ILE A 91 2.71 -8.57 11.93
N GLU A 92 1.76 -9.30 12.52
CA GLU A 92 0.53 -8.73 13.06
C GLU A 92 0.79 -7.80 14.25
N ASN A 93 1.75 -8.13 15.13
CA ASN A 93 2.09 -7.29 16.28
C ASN A 93 2.75 -5.99 15.83
N TRP A 94 3.65 -6.07 14.84
CA TRP A 94 4.24 -4.90 14.20
C TRP A 94 3.14 -4.03 13.57
N TRP A 95 2.29 -4.63 12.74
CA TRP A 95 1.25 -3.91 12.02
C TRP A 95 0.25 -3.21 12.93
N ASN A 96 -0.14 -3.86 14.04
CA ASN A 96 -1.07 -3.32 15.02
C ASN A 96 -0.41 -2.39 16.05
N SER A 97 0.90 -2.16 15.96
CA SER A 97 1.58 -1.21 16.84
C SER A 97 1.06 0.23 16.65
N SER A 98 1.08 1.02 17.72
CA SER A 98 0.63 2.42 17.67
C SER A 98 1.43 3.25 16.66
N LYS A 99 2.73 2.99 16.52
CA LYS A 99 3.61 3.64 15.54
C LYS A 99 3.13 3.40 14.10
N VAL A 100 2.90 2.12 13.75
CA VAL A 100 2.49 1.73 12.40
C VAL A 100 1.08 2.24 12.09
N GLN A 101 0.14 2.09 13.03
CA GLN A 101 -1.22 2.56 12.84
C GLN A 101 -1.28 4.10 12.73
N ALA A 102 -0.47 4.84 13.49
CA ALA A 102 -0.41 6.30 13.35
C ALA A 102 0.12 6.74 11.98
N ALA A 103 1.22 6.14 11.50
CA ALA A 103 1.78 6.44 10.19
C ALA A 103 0.78 6.11 9.06
N ARG A 104 0.12 4.95 9.16
CA ARG A 104 -0.96 4.53 8.26
C ARG A 104 -2.10 5.55 8.21
N GLN A 105 -2.63 5.96 9.35
CA GLN A 105 -3.78 6.88 9.40
C GLN A 105 -3.40 8.28 8.88
N ASN A 106 -2.20 8.76 9.22
CA ASN A 106 -1.68 10.02 8.70
C ASN A 106 -1.55 9.98 7.17
N PHE A 107 -1.02 8.90 6.62
CA PHE A 107 -0.94 8.70 5.17
C PHE A 107 -2.32 8.69 4.50
N LEU A 108 -3.28 7.91 5.03
CA LEU A 108 -4.62 7.79 4.46
C LEU A 108 -5.42 9.09 4.53
N ALA A 109 -5.18 9.95 5.53
CA ALA A 109 -5.85 11.24 5.63
C ALA A 109 -5.60 12.14 4.40
N GLU A 110 -4.44 12.01 3.75
CA GLU A 110 -4.04 12.79 2.58
C GLU A 110 -4.18 12.00 1.27
N TYR A 111 -3.69 10.76 1.22
CA TYR A 111 -3.51 10.00 -0.03
C TYR A 111 -4.47 8.83 -0.22
N GLY A 112 -5.29 8.52 0.78
CA GLY A 112 -6.18 7.35 0.76
C GLY A 112 -7.46 7.57 1.54
N LYS A 113 -8.09 8.75 1.39
CA LYS A 113 -9.24 9.14 2.21
C LYS A 113 -10.41 8.16 2.01
N ILE A 114 -10.68 7.38 3.05
CA ILE A 114 -11.78 6.42 3.10
C ILE A 114 -12.95 7.06 3.84
N ASP A 115 -14.05 7.34 3.14
CA ASP A 115 -15.25 7.88 3.75
C ASP A 115 -16.50 7.28 3.10
N LYS A 116 -17.48 6.87 3.92
CA LYS A 116 -18.78 6.39 3.40
C LYS A 116 -19.53 7.49 2.64
N ASN A 117 -19.25 8.74 2.95
CA ASN A 117 -19.80 9.93 2.32
C ASN A 117 -18.88 10.50 1.23
N TRP A 118 -17.95 9.71 0.68
CA TRP A 118 -16.98 10.17 -0.34
C TRP A 118 -17.67 10.96 -1.46
N PHE A 119 -18.81 10.49 -1.97
CA PHE A 119 -19.52 11.15 -3.06
C PHE A 119 -19.91 12.59 -2.72
N SER A 120 -20.32 12.85 -1.48
CA SER A 120 -20.64 14.21 -1.00
C SER A 120 -19.41 15.10 -1.01
N HIS A 121 -18.27 14.60 -0.51
CA HIS A 121 -17.00 15.33 -0.50
C HIS A 121 -16.52 15.68 -1.91
N TRP A 122 -16.57 14.70 -2.81
CA TRP A 122 -16.20 14.89 -4.22
C TRP A 122 -17.13 15.88 -4.91
N LYS A 123 -18.44 15.78 -4.68
CA LYS A 123 -19.43 16.72 -5.21
C LYS A 123 -19.19 18.17 -4.78
N GLN A 124 -18.71 18.40 -3.55
CA GLN A 124 -18.35 19.75 -3.10
C GLN A 124 -17.09 20.27 -3.80
N LEU A 125 -16.08 19.41 -4.00
CA LEU A 125 -14.83 19.78 -4.67
C LEU A 125 -15.02 20.16 -6.14
N VAL A 126 -15.87 19.43 -6.87
CA VAL A 126 -16.09 19.67 -8.32
C VAL A 126 -17.13 20.74 -8.62
N ARG A 127 -17.85 21.24 -7.61
CA ARG A 127 -18.80 22.36 -7.73
C ARG A 127 -18.13 23.73 -7.56
N LEU A 128 -16.93 23.87 -8.14
CA LEU A 128 -16.44 25.19 -8.53
C LEU A 128 -17.48 25.88 -9.43
#